data_AF-A0A0F7IF48-F1
#
_entry.id   AF-A0A0F7IF48-F1
#
_cell.length_a   1.000
_cell.length_b   1.000
_cell.length_c   1.000
_cell.angle_alpha   90.00
_cell.angle_beta   90.00
_cell.angle_gamma   90.00
#
_symmetry.space_group_name_H-M   'P 1'
#
loop_
_entity.id
_entity.type
_entity.pdbx_description
1 polymer ?
#
loop_
_entity_poly.entity_id
_entity_poly.type
_entity_poly.pdbx_seq_one_letter_code
_entity_poly.pdbx_strand_id
1 'polypeptide(L)'
;MGEIVGVTYPIPKRFMDRFFKEGKDVFVKPATVWKQLKPGMKFVFYQSHEDTGFVGEAKIKMILLQEDPMKFFETFGDRIFLTKEELREYIKSQERWGHGKKKRKLWMAIELEDIRKYDKPVKPKRFVPVGGQYLRE
;
A
#
# COMPACT_ATOMS: atom_id res chain seq x y z
N MET A 1 1.17 -5.92 24.49
CA MET A 1 0.81 -5.50 23.11
C MET A 1 0.81 -6.75 22.26
N GLY A 2 -0.28 -7.03 21.54
CA GLY A 2 -0.38 -8.22 20.68
C GLY A 2 0.65 -8.22 19.55
N GLU A 3 0.96 -9.41 19.05
CA GLU A 3 1.85 -9.64 17.91
C GLU A 3 1.33 -8.90 16.66
N ILE A 4 2.25 -8.40 15.83
CA ILE A 4 1.88 -7.78 14.56
C ILE A 4 1.65 -8.87 13.54
N VAL A 5 0.39 -9.08 13.18
CA VAL A 5 -0.05 -10.09 12.21
C VAL A 5 -0.12 -9.54 10.79
N GLY A 6 -0.06 -8.22 10.63
CA GLY A 6 -0.14 -7.59 9.31
C GLY A 6 -0.19 -6.08 9.31
N VAL A 7 -0.59 -5.53 8.17
CA VAL A 7 -0.68 -4.09 7.93
C VAL A 7 -1.86 -3.77 7.05
N THR A 8 -2.37 -2.56 7.21
CA THR A 8 -3.35 -1.98 6.30
C THR A 8 -2.93 -0.59 5.86
N TYR A 9 -3.20 -0.28 4.59
CA TYR A 9 -2.97 1.03 4.00
C TYR A 9 -4.24 1.54 3.33
N PRO A 10 -4.51 2.84 3.40
CA PRO A 10 -5.59 3.44 2.64
C PRO A 10 -5.24 3.48 1.17
N ILE A 11 -6.12 2.88 0.38
CA ILE A 11 -6.06 2.86 -1.08
C ILE A 11 -7.38 3.47 -1.58
N PRO A 12 -7.34 4.53 -2.41
CA PRO A 12 -8.53 5.08 -3.03
C PRO A 12 -9.30 4.01 -3.81
N LYS A 13 -10.64 4.00 -3.68
CA LYS A 13 -11.55 3.03 -4.33
C LYS A 13 -11.23 2.80 -5.82
N ARG A 14 -10.93 3.87 -6.56
CA ARG A 14 -10.56 3.82 -8.00
C ARG A 14 -9.38 2.90 -8.32
N PHE A 15 -8.51 2.61 -7.36
CA PHE A 15 -7.34 1.75 -7.54
C PHE A 15 -7.54 0.33 -7.02
N MET A 16 -8.67 0.02 -6.37
CA MET A 16 -8.91 -1.32 -5.81
C MET A 16 -9.08 -2.39 -6.88
N ASP A 17 -9.78 -2.06 -7.97
CA ASP A 17 -10.01 -3.00 -9.07
C ASP A 17 -8.72 -3.44 -9.75
N ARG A 18 -7.63 -2.67 -9.61
CA ARG A 18 -6.32 -3.06 -10.09
C ARG A 18 -5.79 -4.32 -9.43
N PHE A 19 -6.02 -4.45 -8.12
CA PHE A 19 -5.64 -5.64 -7.37
C PHE A 19 -6.61 -6.81 -7.59
N PHE A 20 -7.91 -6.53 -7.58
CA PHE A 20 -8.91 -7.59 -7.56
C PHE A 20 -9.38 -8.07 -8.95
N LYS A 21 -9.16 -7.30 -10.01
CA LYS A 21 -9.63 -7.61 -11.38
C LYS A 21 -8.50 -7.58 -12.41
N GLU A 22 -7.62 -6.58 -12.34
CA GLU A 22 -6.56 -6.40 -13.34
C GLU A 22 -5.28 -7.19 -13.04
N GLY A 23 -5.21 -7.87 -11.88
CA GLY A 23 -4.09 -8.73 -11.51
C GLY A 23 -2.82 -7.99 -11.10
N LYS A 24 -2.90 -6.70 -10.78
CA LYS A 24 -1.77 -5.93 -10.20
C LYS A 24 -1.53 -6.42 -8.78
N ASP A 25 -0.30 -6.75 -8.44
CA ASP A 25 0.04 -7.35 -7.15
C ASP A 25 1.19 -6.63 -6.43
N VAL A 26 1.64 -5.49 -6.96
CA VAL A 26 2.68 -4.68 -6.31
C VAL A 26 2.11 -3.36 -5.84
N PHE A 27 2.10 -3.17 -4.52
CA PHE A 27 1.69 -1.93 -3.86
C PHE A 27 2.88 -1.01 -3.61
N VAL A 28 2.77 0.28 -3.94
CA VAL A 28 3.85 1.27 -3.82
C VAL A 28 3.41 2.50 -3.05
N LYS A 29 4.24 2.97 -2.11
CA LYS A 29 4.03 4.25 -1.39
C LYS A 29 5.31 4.73 -0.70
N PRO A 30 5.33 5.98 -0.17
CA PRO A 30 6.38 6.40 0.75
C PRO A 30 6.46 5.45 1.96
N ALA A 31 7.66 5.07 2.35
CA ALA A 31 7.90 4.08 3.40
C ALA A 31 7.54 4.67 4.77
N THR A 32 6.34 4.32 5.26
CA THR A 32 5.84 4.71 6.59
C THR A 32 5.84 3.53 7.57
N VAL A 33 4.82 2.67 7.53
CA VAL A 33 4.56 1.60 8.50
C VAL A 33 5.15 0.27 8.02
N TRP A 34 6.47 0.22 7.85
CA TRP A 34 7.13 -0.90 7.16
C TRP A 34 8.13 -1.70 8.00
N LYS A 35 8.70 -1.10 9.05
CA LYS A 35 9.85 -1.66 9.78
C LYS A 35 9.63 -3.05 10.38
N GLN A 36 8.39 -3.38 10.72
CA GLN A 36 8.02 -4.67 11.32
C GLN A 36 7.39 -5.64 10.30
N LEU A 37 7.26 -5.24 9.04
CA LEU A 37 6.71 -6.11 8.00
C LEU A 37 7.71 -7.20 7.64
N LYS A 38 7.20 -8.41 7.49
CA LYS A 38 7.95 -9.57 7.04
C LYS A 38 7.15 -10.31 5.97
N PRO A 39 7.82 -11.04 5.07
CA PRO A 39 7.17 -12.03 4.22
C PRO A 39 6.27 -12.96 5.04
N GLY A 40 5.10 -13.31 4.49
CA GLY A 40 4.08 -14.13 5.12
C GLY A 40 3.05 -13.37 5.97
N MET A 41 3.31 -12.10 6.34
CA MET A 41 2.34 -11.29 7.08
C MET A 41 1.15 -10.87 6.21
N LYS A 42 0.02 -10.52 6.85
CA LYS A 42 -1.18 -10.07 6.14
C LYS A 42 -1.05 -8.63 5.65
N PHE A 43 -1.54 -8.38 4.44
CA PHE A 43 -1.82 -7.06 3.91
C PHE A 43 -3.33 -6.93 3.74
N VAL A 44 -3.98 -6.03 4.46
CA VAL A 44 -5.44 -5.83 4.36
C VAL A 44 -5.72 -4.54 3.59
N PHE A 45 -6.48 -4.68 2.50
CA PHE A 45 -6.87 -3.58 1.64
C PHE A 45 -7.94 -2.73 2.32
N TYR A 46 -7.58 -1.52 2.75
CA TYR A 46 -8.54 -0.55 3.26
C TYR A 46 -8.92 0.45 2.16
N GLN A 47 -10.20 0.47 1.81
CA GLN A 47 -10.76 1.39 0.85
C GLN A 47 -11.00 2.75 1.47
N SER A 48 -10.44 3.79 0.86
CA SER A 48 -10.60 5.19 1.29
C SER A 48 -11.47 6.00 0.33
N HIS A 49 -11.91 7.18 0.81
CA HIS A 49 -12.78 8.16 0.16
C HIS A 49 -14.25 7.74 0.04
N GLU A 50 -14.52 6.59 -0.57
CA GLU A 50 -15.87 6.10 -0.85
C GLU A 50 -16.05 4.68 -0.30
N ASP A 51 -17.23 4.39 0.25
CA ASP A 51 -17.58 3.07 0.82
C ASP A 51 -16.46 2.50 1.72
N THR A 52 -16.02 3.31 2.69
CA THR A 52 -14.81 3.04 3.46
C THR A 52 -14.92 1.74 4.26
N GLY A 53 -13.93 0.86 4.10
CA GLY A 53 -13.93 -0.45 4.75
C GLY A 53 -12.74 -1.30 4.32
N PHE A 54 -12.51 -2.39 5.05
CA PHE A 54 -11.63 -3.46 4.59
C PHE A 54 -12.36 -4.25 3.51
N VAL A 55 -11.76 -4.35 2.33
CA VAL A 55 -12.41 -4.94 1.13
C VAL A 55 -11.72 -6.22 0.66
N GLY A 56 -10.60 -6.57 1.27
CA GLY A 56 -9.87 -7.79 0.96
C GLY A 56 -8.58 -7.91 1.75
N GLU A 57 -7.88 -9.01 1.52
CA GLU A 57 -6.56 -9.27 2.09
C GLU A 57 -5.64 -9.96 1.08
N ALA A 58 -4.35 -9.92 1.37
CA ALA A 58 -3.29 -10.63 0.68
C ALA A 58 -2.20 -11.02 1.68
N LYS A 59 -1.25 -11.82 1.24
CA LYS A 59 0.00 -12.04 1.97
C LYS A 59 1.11 -11.19 1.39
N ILE A 60 1.97 -10.69 2.25
CA ILE A 60 3.19 -10.00 1.83
C ILE A 60 4.19 -11.06 1.37
N LYS A 61 4.60 -11.02 0.11
CA LYS A 61 5.63 -11.89 -0.43
C LYS A 61 7.02 -11.30 -0.20
N MET A 62 7.21 -10.03 -0.54
CA MET A 62 8.45 -9.30 -0.24
C MET A 62 8.22 -7.79 -0.14
N ILE A 63 9.18 -7.11 0.50
CA ILE A 63 9.22 -5.65 0.59
C ILE A 63 10.54 -5.18 -0.01
N LEU A 64 10.46 -4.30 -1.01
CA LEU A 64 11.62 -3.63 -1.60
C LEU A 64 11.61 -2.16 -1.22
N LEU A 65 12.76 -1.66 -0.75
CA LEU A 65 12.95 -0.27 -0.36
C LEU A 65 13.88 0.43 -1.35
N GLN A 66 13.48 1.60 -1.83
CA GLN A 66 14.29 2.40 -2.77
C GLN A 66 14.17 3.89 -2.45
N GLU A 67 15.23 4.64 -2.68
CA GLU A 67 15.16 6.12 -2.62
C GLU A 67 14.41 6.68 -3.82
N ASP A 68 14.59 6.07 -5.00
CA ASP A 68 13.91 6.44 -6.23
C ASP A 68 12.76 5.45 -6.51
N PRO A 69 11.49 5.88 -6.36
CA PRO A 69 10.34 5.02 -6.63
C PRO A 69 10.18 4.64 -8.10
N MET A 70 10.80 5.37 -9.05
CA MET A 70 10.70 5.00 -10.46
C MET A 70 11.43 3.69 -10.77
N LYS A 71 12.45 3.34 -9.98
CA LYS A 71 13.18 2.08 -10.11
C LYS A 71 12.32 0.85 -9.85
N PHE A 72 11.18 1.00 -9.17
CA PHE A 72 10.25 -0.12 -9.00
C PHE A 72 9.72 -0.62 -10.35
N PHE A 73 9.52 0.26 -11.33
CA PHE A 73 9.08 -0.16 -12.67
C PHE A 73 10.12 -0.98 -13.41
N GLU A 74 11.41 -0.83 -13.11
CA GLU A 74 12.46 -1.67 -13.70
C GLU A 74 12.38 -3.12 -13.16
N THR A 75 11.92 -3.28 -11.91
CA THR A 75 11.83 -4.59 -11.24
C THR A 75 10.47 -5.26 -11.44
N PHE A 76 9.39 -4.51 -11.29
CA PHE A 76 8.02 -5.02 -11.25
C PHE A 76 7.22 -4.67 -12.51
N GLY A 77 7.69 -3.71 -13.31
CA GLY A 77 7.03 -3.31 -14.56
C GLY A 77 5.56 -2.95 -14.35
N ASP A 78 4.71 -3.56 -15.16
CA ASP A 78 3.28 -3.33 -15.19
C ASP A 78 2.54 -3.93 -13.98
N ARG A 79 3.18 -4.75 -13.13
CA ARG A 79 2.55 -5.33 -11.93
C ARG A 79 2.25 -4.31 -10.84
N ILE A 80 2.84 -3.12 -10.92
CA ILE A 80 2.61 -2.01 -9.99
C ILE A 80 1.19 -1.49 -10.17
N PHE A 81 0.50 -1.30 -9.04
CA PHE A 81 -0.88 -0.83 -9.05
C PHE A 81 -1.06 0.62 -9.52
N LEU A 82 0.01 1.41 -9.67
CA LEU A 82 0.02 2.75 -10.24
C LEU A 82 0.77 2.73 -11.56
N THR A 83 0.30 3.50 -12.54
CA THR A 83 1.08 3.74 -13.76
C THR A 83 2.27 4.65 -13.44
N LYS A 84 3.22 4.72 -14.38
CA LYS A 84 4.41 5.57 -14.24
C LYS A 84 4.03 7.05 -14.11
N GLU A 85 3.00 7.49 -14.84
CA GLU A 85 2.47 8.85 -14.81
C GLU A 85 1.82 9.14 -13.46
N GLU A 86 0.96 8.25 -12.97
CA GLU A 86 0.28 8.40 -11.68
C GLU A 86 1.27 8.41 -10.51
N LEU A 87 2.30 7.55 -10.56
CA LEU A 87 3.34 7.57 -9.54
C LEU A 87 4.14 8.88 -9.60
N ARG A 88 4.42 9.41 -10.80
CA ARG A 88 5.10 10.70 -10.98
C ARG A 88 4.28 11.85 -10.41
N GLU A 89 2.98 11.88 -10.68
CA GLU A 89 2.07 12.87 -10.10
C GLU A 89 1.98 12.73 -8.58
N TYR A 90 1.95 11.49 -8.07
CA TYR A 90 1.94 11.24 -6.65
C TYR A 90 3.20 11.78 -5.97
N ILE A 91 4.40 11.55 -6.54
CA ILE A 91 5.66 12.11 -6.05
C ILE A 91 5.60 13.65 -6.02
N LYS A 92 5.19 14.29 -7.14
CA LYS A 92 5.07 15.75 -7.23
C LYS A 92 4.12 16.31 -6.17
N SER A 93 2.99 15.63 -5.93
CA SER A 93 2.05 16.03 -4.88
C SER A 93 2.73 16.00 -3.50
N GLN A 94 3.50 14.95 -3.19
CA GLN A 94 4.22 14.84 -1.91
C GLN A 94 5.26 15.94 -1.72
N GLU A 95 5.89 16.42 -2.78
CA GLU A 95 6.82 17.56 -2.74
C GLU A 95 6.08 18.88 -2.46
N ARG A 96 4.91 19.07 -3.08
CA ARG A 96 4.09 20.29 -2.92
C ARG A 96 3.57 20.49 -1.50
N TRP A 97 3.21 19.40 -0.81
CA TRP A 97 2.66 19.44 0.56
C TRP A 97 3.72 19.32 1.66
N GLY A 98 5.01 19.16 1.32
CA GLY A 98 6.10 19.01 2.28
C GLY A 98 6.63 20.34 2.80
N HIS A 99 6.08 20.84 3.91
CA HIS A 99 6.70 21.94 4.66
C HIS A 99 8.05 21.48 5.25
N GLY A 100 9.16 21.91 4.63
CA GLY A 100 10.49 21.94 5.27
C GLY A 100 11.29 20.63 5.22
N LYS A 101 12.49 20.74 4.63
CA LYS A 101 13.56 19.74 4.44
C LYS A 101 13.24 18.61 3.45
N LYS A 102 13.97 18.66 2.32
CA LYS A 102 14.26 17.57 1.36
C LYS A 102 14.92 16.35 2.05
N LYS A 103 14.31 15.75 3.07
CA LYS A 103 14.72 14.40 3.48
C LYS A 103 14.32 13.47 2.35
N ARG A 104 15.30 12.78 1.75
CA ARG A 104 15.04 11.66 0.82
C ARG A 104 14.07 10.72 1.51
N LYS A 105 12.80 10.73 1.09
CA LYS A 105 11.79 9.85 1.65
C LYS A 105 12.05 8.49 1.00
N LEU A 106 12.47 7.52 1.80
CA LEU A 106 12.52 6.14 1.35
C LEU A 106 11.12 5.74 0.87
N TRP A 107 11.04 5.09 -0.27
CA TRP A 107 9.83 4.49 -0.80
C TRP A 107 9.86 2.99 -0.62
N MET A 108 8.69 2.38 -0.62
CA MET A 108 8.55 0.93 -0.58
C MET A 108 7.63 0.43 -1.67
N ALA A 109 8.00 -0.72 -2.23
CA ALA A 109 7.14 -1.59 -3.00
C ALA A 109 6.91 -2.87 -2.19
N ILE A 110 5.67 -3.32 -2.08
CA ILE A 110 5.28 -4.55 -1.41
C ILE A 110 4.68 -5.45 -2.49
N GLU A 111 5.38 -6.55 -2.78
CA GLU A 111 4.84 -7.61 -3.62
C GLU A 111 3.86 -8.44 -2.78
N LEU A 112 2.67 -8.65 -3.31
CA LEU A 112 1.58 -9.36 -2.67
C LEU A 112 1.36 -10.69 -3.37
N GLU A 113 0.91 -11.68 -2.61
CA GLU A 113 0.44 -12.96 -3.13
C GLU A 113 -0.87 -13.36 -2.44
N ASP A 114 -1.56 -14.36 -2.98
CA ASP A 114 -2.86 -14.83 -2.46
C ASP A 114 -3.88 -13.68 -2.26
N ILE A 115 -3.97 -12.74 -3.22
CA ILE A 115 -4.91 -11.61 -3.15
C ILE A 115 -6.35 -12.15 -3.18
N ARG A 116 -7.13 -11.79 -2.16
CA ARG A 116 -8.53 -12.19 -1.98
C ARG A 116 -9.40 -10.98 -1.67
N LYS A 117 -10.53 -10.87 -2.37
CA LYS A 117 -11.56 -9.87 -2.09
C LYS A 117 -12.57 -10.45 -1.10
N TYR A 118 -13.04 -9.63 -0.16
CA TYR A 118 -14.15 -10.00 0.71
C TYR A 118 -15.49 -9.80 -0.02
N ASP A 119 -16.48 -10.65 0.26
CA ASP A 119 -17.83 -10.50 -0.30
C ASP A 119 -18.50 -9.19 0.11
N LYS A 120 -18.21 -8.73 1.33
CA LYS A 120 -18.76 -7.50 1.91
C LYS A 120 -17.64 -6.67 2.57
N PRO A 121 -17.61 -5.35 2.37
CA PRO A 121 -16.68 -4.48 3.08
C PRO A 121 -16.88 -4.56 4.60
N VAL A 122 -15.79 -4.78 5.34
CA VAL A 122 -15.80 -4.81 6.81
C VAL A 122 -15.41 -3.43 7.34
N LYS A 123 -16.29 -2.80 8.12
CA LYS A 123 -15.98 -1.47 8.70
C LYS A 123 -14.86 -1.59 9.74
N PRO A 124 -13.83 -0.72 9.68
CA PRO A 124 -12.76 -0.77 10.66
C PRO A 124 -13.27 -0.28 12.02
N LYS A 125 -12.81 -0.92 13.11
CA LYS A 125 -13.14 -0.49 14.48
C LYS A 125 -12.60 0.90 14.82
N ARG A 126 -11.55 1.35 14.12
CA ARG A 126 -10.88 2.64 14.30
C ARG A 126 -10.50 3.22 12.95
N PHE A 127 -10.32 4.54 12.89
CA PHE A 127 -9.87 5.23 11.69
C PHE A 127 -8.48 4.73 11.25
N VAL A 128 -8.33 4.45 9.95
CA VAL A 128 -7.04 4.08 9.35
C VAL A 128 -6.36 5.34 8.81
N PRO A 129 -5.21 5.76 9.36
CA PRO A 129 -4.52 6.97 8.93
C PRO A 129 -3.88 6.80 7.54
N VAL A 130 -3.58 7.91 6.87
CA VAL A 130 -2.89 7.95 5.55
C VAL A 130 -1.55 7.20 5.58
N GLY A 131 -0.89 7.22 6.73
CA GLY A 131 0.34 6.46 7.00
C GLY A 131 0.16 4.94 6.95
N GLY A 132 -1.05 4.42 7.07
CA GLY A 132 -1.34 3.01 7.34
C GLY A 132 -1.27 2.67 8.82
N GLN A 133 -1.65 1.44 9.16
CA GLN A 133 -1.68 0.96 10.53
C GLN A 133 -1.27 -0.51 10.60
N TYR A 134 -0.53 -0.87 11.64
CA TYR A 134 -0.30 -2.28 11.97
C TYR A 134 -1.58 -2.94 12.49
N LEU A 135 -1.82 -4.15 12.00
CA LEU A 135 -2.86 -5.04 12.51
C LEU A 135 -2.23 -5.91 13.59
N ARG A 136 -2.95 -6.06 14.70
CA ARG A 136 -2.54 -6.86 15.85
C ARG A 136 -3.66 -7.83 16.18
N GLU A 137 -3.27 -8.99 16.68
CA GLU A 137 -4.19 -9.94 17.31
C GLU A 137 -4.60 -9.46 18.70
#